data_AF-R6XVL6-F1
#
_entry.id   AF-R6XVL6-F1
#
_cell.length_a   1.000
_cell.length_b   1.000
_cell.length_c   1.000
_cell.angle_alpha   90.00
_cell.angle_beta   90.00
_cell.angle_gamma   90.00
#
_symmetry.space_group_name_H-M   'P 1'
#
loop_
_entity.id
_entity.type
_entity.pdbx_description
1 polymer ?
#
loop_
_entity_poly.entity_id
_entity_poly.type
_entity_poly.pdbx_seq_one_letter_code
_entity_poly.pdbx_strand_id
1 'polypeptide(L)'
;MTPERKQWWDSLPQREKMLREQIEKTKIEISHSKFALQVCLTDEDIKWFISRIKKKKVVLTALKHELDRTAVAVYTGRYEGVLPIYRCKKCGGTFENFGQSHCCWCGRKIEGV
;
A
#
# COMPACT_ATOMS: atom_id res chain seq x y z
N MET A 1 11.72 -0.74 22.54
CA MET A 1 10.72 -1.60 21.87
C MET A 1 10.20 -2.58 22.91
N THR A 2 8.89 -2.77 23.05
CA THR A 2 8.34 -3.72 24.03
C THR A 2 8.62 -5.17 23.61
N PRO A 3 8.68 -6.15 24.54
CA PRO A 3 8.93 -7.55 24.22
C PRO A 3 7.96 -8.14 23.18
N GLU A 4 6.67 -7.83 23.32
CA GLU A 4 5.62 -8.24 22.38
C GLU A 4 5.86 -7.70 20.97
N ARG A 5 6.29 -6.44 20.87
CA ARG A 5 6.60 -5.80 19.59
C ARG A 5 7.86 -6.37 18.95
N LYS A 6 8.82 -6.80 19.76
CA LYS A 6 10.03 -7.48 19.27
C LYS A 6 9.69 -8.87 18.74
N GLN A 7 8.90 -9.67 19.47
CA GLN A 7 8.44 -10.99 19.00
C GLN A 7 7.61 -10.87 17.71
N TRP A 8 6.70 -9.91 17.64
CA TRP A 8 5.95 -9.63 16.42
C TRP A 8 6.87 -9.22 15.26
N TRP A 9 7.85 -8.34 15.50
CA TRP A 9 8.78 -7.94 14.45
C TRP A 9 9.61 -9.13 13.97
N ASP A 10 10.15 -9.92 14.90
CA ASP A 10 11.01 -11.05 14.61
C ASP A 10 10.27 -12.14 13.82
N SER A 11 8.96 -12.33 14.05
CA SER A 11 8.13 -13.28 13.32
C SER A 11 7.79 -12.88 11.87
N LEU A 12 8.03 -11.62 11.47
CA LEU A 12 7.76 -11.18 10.10
C LEU A 12 8.73 -11.81 9.09
N PRO A 13 8.26 -12.14 7.87
CA PRO A 13 9.13 -12.50 6.77
C PRO A 13 10.14 -11.39 6.44
N GLN A 14 11.34 -11.75 6.01
CA GLN A 14 12.40 -10.79 5.69
C GLN A 14 11.96 -9.72 4.69
N ARG A 15 11.18 -10.11 3.68
CA ARG A 15 10.64 -9.19 2.67
C ARG A 15 9.71 -8.15 3.29
N GLU A 16 8.90 -8.53 4.28
CA GLU A 16 8.00 -7.60 4.97
C GLU A 16 8.79 -6.60 5.83
N LYS A 17 9.82 -7.07 6.54
CA LYS A 17 10.75 -6.20 7.30
C LYS A 17 11.39 -5.16 6.37
N MET A 18 11.92 -5.59 5.22
CA MET A 18 12.51 -4.70 4.22
C MET A 18 11.53 -3.65 3.70
N LEU A 19 10.27 -4.02 3.39
CA LEU A 19 9.26 -3.07 2.95
C LEU A 19 8.93 -2.04 4.05
N ARG A 20 8.80 -2.48 5.30
CA ARG A 20 8.53 -1.59 6.45
C ARG A 20 9.69 -0.60 6.68
N GLU A 21 10.93 -1.06 6.57
CA GLU A 21 12.12 -0.20 6.65
C GLU A 21 12.18 0.83 5.51
N GLN A 22 11.87 0.40 4.27
CA GLN A 22 11.83 1.31 3.11
C GLN A 22 10.72 2.35 3.23
N ILE A 23 9.54 1.96 3.74
CA ILE A 23 8.44 2.88 4.07
C ILE A 23 8.94 3.94 5.06
N GLU A 24 9.64 3.52 6.11
CA GLU A 24 10.11 4.45 7.14
C GLU A 24 11.20 5.40 6.61
N LYS A 25 12.19 4.88 5.87
CA LYS A 25 13.18 5.71 5.17
C LYS A 25 12.51 6.72 4.24
N THR A 26 11.53 6.29 3.45
CA THR A 26 10.82 7.18 2.52
C THR A 26 10.06 8.30 3.25
N LYS A 27 9.45 8.02 4.41
CA LYS A 27 8.81 9.07 5.23
C LYS A 27 9.83 10.07 5.76
N ILE A 28 10.98 9.60 6.24
CA ILE A 28 12.06 10.47 6.72
C ILE A 28 12.53 11.39 5.60
N GLU A 29 12.78 10.85 4.40
CA GLU A 29 13.17 11.66 3.23
C GLU A 29 12.12 12.70 2.83
N ILE A 30 10.83 12.35 2.89
CA ILE A 30 9.73 13.31 2.69
C ILE A 30 9.77 14.40 3.75
N SER A 31 10.00 14.04 5.01
CA SER A 31 10.11 14.99 6.13
C SER A 31 11.28 15.96 5.92
N HIS A 32 12.46 15.44 5.59
CA HIS A 32 13.64 16.26 5.27
C HIS A 32 13.38 17.18 4.08
N SER A 33 12.71 16.70 3.03
CA SER A 33 12.38 17.52 1.86
C SER A 33 11.38 18.64 2.21
N LYS A 34 10.42 18.38 3.12
CA LYS A 34 9.50 19.40 3.63
C LYS A 34 10.21 20.43 4.49
N PHE A 35 11.14 19.99 5.34
CA PHE A 35 11.95 20.90 6.15
C PHE A 35 12.82 21.79 5.25
N ALA A 36 13.49 21.21 4.26
CA ALA A 36 14.28 21.95 3.29
C ALA A 36 13.43 22.98 2.52
N LEU A 37 12.20 22.62 2.15
CA LEU A 37 11.26 23.53 1.50
C LEU A 37 10.94 24.78 2.36
N GLN A 38 10.95 24.68 3.68
CA GLN A 38 10.71 25.82 4.58
C GLN A 38 11.86 26.83 4.60
N VAL A 39 13.06 26.40 4.23
CA VAL A 39 14.29 27.22 4.24
C VAL A 39 14.79 27.57 2.84
N CYS A 40 14.03 27.21 1.79
CA CYS A 40 14.37 27.55 0.41
C CYS A 40 14.26 29.05 0.15
N LEU A 41 15.21 29.58 -0.62
CA LEU A 41 15.30 31.01 -0.94
C LEU A 41 14.89 31.32 -2.39
N THR A 42 14.81 30.30 -3.25
CA THR A 42 14.52 30.48 -4.68
C THR A 42 13.30 29.68 -5.13
N ASP A 43 12.60 30.20 -6.13
CA ASP A 43 11.45 29.52 -6.75
C ASP A 43 11.85 28.20 -7.45
N GLU A 44 13.08 28.12 -7.96
CA GLU A 44 13.60 26.90 -8.57
C GLU A 44 13.80 25.79 -7.54
N ASP A 45 14.38 26.10 -6.39
CA ASP A 45 14.53 25.15 -5.27
C ASP A 45 13.17 24.66 -4.80
N ILE A 46 12.20 25.59 -4.62
CA ILE A 46 10.83 25.27 -4.23
C ILE A 46 10.20 24.27 -5.20
N LYS A 47 10.28 24.53 -6.52
CA LYS A 47 9.76 23.62 -7.55
C LYS A 47 10.45 22.25 -7.49
N TRP A 48 11.76 22.23 -7.29
CA TRP A 48 12.54 20.99 -7.19
C TRP A 48 12.12 20.14 -5.98
N PHE A 49 12.02 20.73 -4.78
CA PHE A 49 11.59 20.02 -3.57
C PHE A 49 10.14 19.53 -3.68
N ILE A 50 9.23 20.32 -4.23
CA ILE A 50 7.84 19.89 -4.46
C ILE A 50 7.80 18.66 -5.38
N SER A 51 8.54 18.68 -6.49
CA SER A 51 8.62 17.54 -7.41
C SER A 51 9.17 16.29 -6.73
N ARG A 52 10.23 16.44 -5.92
CA ARG A 52 10.83 15.35 -5.14
C ARG A 52 9.86 14.76 -4.13
N ILE A 53 9.13 15.60 -3.38
CA ILE A 53 8.09 15.17 -2.44
C ILE A 53 6.99 14.39 -3.17
N LYS A 54 6.51 14.88 -4.32
CA LYS A 54 5.49 14.18 -5.13
C LYS A 54 5.97 12.79 -5.55
N LYS A 55 7.18 12.67 -6.10
CA LYS A 55 7.77 11.37 -6.47
C LYS A 55 7.84 10.42 -5.26
N LYS A 56 8.35 10.89 -4.12
CA LYS A 56 8.49 10.05 -2.91
C LYS A 56 7.14 9.63 -2.33
N LYS A 57 6.10 10.46 -2.44
CA LYS A 57 4.73 10.07 -2.06
C LYS A 57 4.19 8.94 -2.92
N VAL A 58 4.44 8.95 -4.23
CA VAL A 58 4.04 7.84 -5.14
C VAL A 58 4.76 6.55 -4.74
N VAL A 59 6.07 6.61 -4.49
CA VAL A 59 6.86 5.46 -4.01
C VAL A 59 6.32 4.93 -2.68
N LEU A 60 6.01 5.81 -1.73
CA LEU A 60 5.44 5.43 -0.44
C LEU A 60 4.11 4.70 -0.59
N THR A 61 3.25 5.15 -1.51
CA THR A 61 1.99 4.47 -1.83
C THR A 61 2.25 3.08 -2.40
N ALA A 62 3.14 2.95 -3.39
CA ALA A 62 3.49 1.66 -3.98
C ALA A 62 4.05 0.68 -2.94
N LEU A 63 4.95 1.12 -2.05
CA LEU A 63 5.48 0.29 -0.97
C LEU A 63 4.40 -0.20 0.01
N LYS A 64 3.41 0.66 0.32
CA LYS A 64 2.27 0.27 1.16
C LYS A 64 1.36 -0.75 0.47
N HIS A 65 1.15 -0.61 -0.84
CA HIS A 65 0.41 -1.60 -1.63
C HIS A 65 1.13 -2.94 -1.67
N GLU A 66 2.45 -2.94 -1.80
CA GLU A 66 3.26 -4.16 -1.77
C GLU A 66 3.25 -4.83 -0.38
N LEU A 67 3.21 -4.03 0.68
CA LEU A 67 3.07 -4.53 2.05
C LEU A 67 1.69 -5.15 2.30
N ASP A 68 0.64 -4.52 1.75
CA ASP A 68 -0.76 -4.93 1.86
C ASP A 68 -1.25 -5.60 0.55
N ARG A 69 -0.40 -6.47 -0.01
CA ARG A 69 -0.60 -7.03 -1.38
C ARG A 69 -1.76 -8.00 -1.49
N THR A 70 -2.20 -8.58 -0.38
CA THR A 70 -3.26 -9.59 -0.37
C THR A 70 -4.57 -9.02 0.15
N ALA A 71 -5.64 -9.40 -0.51
CA ALA A 71 -7.01 -9.17 -0.07
C ALA A 71 -7.74 -10.51 -0.01
N VAL A 72 -8.67 -10.64 0.92
CA VAL A 72 -9.60 -11.77 0.93
C VAL A 72 -10.85 -11.34 0.18
N ALA A 73 -11.33 -12.19 -0.73
CA ALA A 73 -12.62 -12.04 -1.35
C ALA A 73 -13.67 -12.82 -0.55
N VAL A 74 -14.83 -12.22 -0.31
CA VAL A 74 -15.94 -12.86 0.39
C VAL A 74 -17.08 -13.05 -0.59
N TYR A 75 -17.63 -14.24 -0.66
CA TYR A 75 -18.84 -14.52 -1.43
C TYR A 75 -20.01 -13.69 -0.88
N THR A 76 -20.69 -12.95 -1.76
CA THR A 76 -21.81 -12.07 -1.39
C THR A 76 -23.14 -12.47 -2.02
N GLY A 77 -23.18 -13.51 -2.87
CA GLY A 77 -24.41 -13.99 -3.51
C GLY A 77 -24.18 -14.36 -4.96
N ARG A 78 -25.27 -14.48 -5.74
CA ARG A 78 -25.22 -14.68 -7.18
C ARG A 78 -25.92 -13.57 -7.95
N TYR A 79 -25.32 -13.12 -9.04
CA TYR A 79 -25.97 -12.30 -10.05
C TYR A 79 -26.90 -13.18 -10.87
N GLU A 80 -28.17 -12.78 -10.97
CA GLU A 80 -29.24 -13.52 -11.68
C GLU A 80 -29.35 -15.01 -11.28
N GLY A 81 -28.90 -15.38 -10.08
CA GLY A 81 -28.92 -16.77 -9.60
C GLY A 81 -27.87 -17.69 -10.23
N VAL A 82 -27.06 -17.22 -11.17
CA VAL A 82 -26.12 -18.06 -11.93
C VAL A 82 -24.66 -17.77 -11.55
N LEU A 83 -24.23 -16.51 -11.57
CA LEU A 83 -22.83 -16.11 -11.44
C LEU A 83 -22.47 -15.68 -10.01
N PRO A 84 -21.45 -16.25 -9.35
CA PRO A 84 -21.11 -15.87 -7.99
C PRO A 84 -20.44 -14.49 -7.93
N ILE A 85 -20.99 -13.62 -7.09
CA ILE A 85 -20.47 -12.28 -6.81
C ILE A 85 -19.63 -12.35 -5.54
N TYR A 86 -18.47 -11.71 -5.59
CA TYR A 86 -17.57 -11.59 -4.46
C TYR A 86 -17.29 -10.13 -4.14
N ARG A 87 -16.95 -9.86 -2.88
CA ARG A 87 -16.55 -8.55 -2.39
C ARG A 87 -15.13 -8.59 -1.84
N CYS A 88 -14.29 -7.66 -2.30
CA CYS A 88 -12.95 -7.48 -1.73
C CYS A 88 -13.05 -6.91 -0.30
N LYS A 89 -12.52 -7.58 0.72
CA LYS A 89 -12.52 -7.05 2.11
C LYS A 89 -11.73 -5.75 2.26
N LYS A 90 -10.76 -5.49 1.38
CA LYS A 90 -9.88 -4.32 1.48
C LYS A 90 -10.50 -3.06 0.90
N CYS A 91 -10.96 -3.09 -0.34
CA CYS A 91 -11.53 -1.91 -1.00
C CYS A 91 -13.07 -1.88 -0.99
N GLY A 92 -13.73 -2.96 -0.58
CA GLY A 92 -15.18 -3.07 -0.56
C GLY A 92 -15.85 -3.24 -1.91
N GLY A 93 -15.09 -3.21 -3.02
CA GLY A 93 -15.60 -3.39 -4.38
C GLY A 93 -16.11 -4.81 -4.61
N THR A 94 -17.26 -4.91 -5.28
CA THR A 94 -17.87 -6.16 -5.72
C THR A 94 -17.44 -6.50 -7.14
N PHE A 95 -17.24 -7.78 -7.42
CA PHE A 95 -16.84 -8.28 -8.73
C PHE A 95 -17.33 -9.72 -8.92
N GLU A 96 -17.56 -10.10 -10.16
CA GLU A 96 -17.88 -11.47 -10.55
C GLU A 96 -16.58 -12.29 -10.58
N ASN A 97 -16.57 -13.45 -9.93
CA ASN A 97 -15.36 -14.26 -9.84
C ASN A 97 -15.23 -15.21 -11.03
N PHE A 98 -14.71 -14.67 -12.13
CA PHE A 98 -14.29 -15.44 -13.31
C PHE A 98 -12.89 -16.06 -13.13
N GLY A 99 -12.55 -16.57 -11.95
CA GLY A 99 -11.20 -17.06 -11.64
C GLY A 99 -10.16 -15.95 -11.51
N GLN A 100 -10.57 -14.75 -11.08
CA GLN A 100 -9.67 -13.61 -10.93
C GLN A 100 -8.71 -13.82 -9.74
N SER A 101 -7.41 -13.80 -10.01
CA SER A 101 -6.37 -13.86 -8.96
C SER A 101 -6.10 -12.50 -8.31
N HIS A 102 -6.66 -11.41 -8.84
CA HIS A 102 -6.47 -10.04 -8.36
C HIS A 102 -7.79 -9.27 -8.40
N CYS A 103 -7.99 -8.39 -7.42
CA CYS A 103 -9.15 -7.51 -7.37
C CYS A 103 -9.06 -6.42 -8.46
N CYS A 104 -10.00 -6.39 -9.39
CA CYS A 104 -10.06 -5.40 -10.48
C CYS A 104 -10.13 -3.94 -10.01
N TRP A 105 -10.61 -3.69 -8.78
CA TRP A 105 -10.75 -2.34 -8.23
C TRP A 105 -9.48 -1.81 -7.56
N CYS A 106 -8.71 -2.67 -6.90
CA CYS A 106 -7.57 -2.22 -6.09
C CYS A 106 -6.25 -2.93 -6.39
N GLY A 107 -6.23 -3.83 -7.38
CA GLY A 107 -5.04 -4.54 -7.87
C GLY A 107 -4.42 -5.55 -6.90
N ARG A 108 -4.98 -5.73 -5.70
CA ARG A 108 -4.47 -6.70 -4.71
C ARG A 108 -4.75 -8.13 -5.13
N LYS A 109 -3.82 -9.03 -4.87
CA LYS A 109 -3.99 -10.47 -5.06
C LYS A 109 -5.08 -10.99 -4.13
N ILE A 110 -5.99 -11.81 -4.64
CA ILE A 110 -7.05 -12.45 -3.87
C ILE A 110 -6.52 -13.78 -3.31
N GLU A 111 -6.60 -13.95 -1.99
CA GLU A 111 -6.37 -15.25 -1.34
C GLU A 111 -7.72 -15.90 -1.01
N GLY A 112 -7.88 -17.18 -1.37
CA GLY A 112 -9.06 -17.99 -1.04
C GLY A 112 -10.15 -18.08 -2.12
N VAL A 113 -9.76 -18.11 -3.41
CA VAL A 113 -10.65 -18.61 -4.48
C VAL A 113 -10.43 -20.11 -4.65
#